data_AF-A0AAU5WTN5-F1
#
_entry.id   AF-A0AAU5WTN5-F1
#
_cell.length_a   1.000
_cell.length_b   1.000
_cell.length_c   1.000
_cell.angle_alpha   90.00
_cell.angle_beta   90.00
_cell.angle_gamma   90.00
#
_symmetry.space_group_name_H-M   'P 1'
#
loop_
_entity.id
_entity.type
_entity.pdbx_description
1 polymer ?
#
loop_
_entity_poly.entity_id
_entity_poly.type
_entity_poly.pdbx_seq_one_letter_code
_entity_poly.pdbx_strand_id
1 'polypeptide(L)'
;MNTSPKNEPERVLVIGRSPSVLLATVDILRAKGYSADTTNQFDQVLDDYDVTDLDVLVFGGMVPADTKRRLRADISERNPHVSFVQGLAGIAGLIAAQVQAATSAEAPEGGGVVYDAAQRSVRLTLDDSATVTVEAWWHTSFVPPQPKSASMHVFDGRLDAGPHTIPLPAQVPSEASFAAVTVGSSVRVFTVGPMPDAVTRLAPTSADDDRLPQVSRVATSGDDR
;
A
#
# COMPACT_ATOMS: atom_id res chain seq x y z
N MET A 1 26.96 -3.45 -14.49
CA MET A 1 26.73 -4.90 -14.36
C MET A 1 25.22 -5.10 -14.50
N ASN A 2 24.78 -5.76 -15.56
CA ASN A 2 23.36 -5.97 -15.84
C ASN A 2 22.87 -7.11 -14.94
N THR A 3 22.12 -6.78 -13.90
CA THR A 3 21.30 -7.76 -13.17
C THR A 3 20.22 -8.26 -14.12
N SER A 4 20.26 -9.54 -14.46
CA SER A 4 19.13 -10.25 -15.07
C SER A 4 17.87 -9.98 -14.25
N PRO A 5 16.69 -9.78 -14.87
CA PRO A 5 15.46 -9.64 -14.11
C PRO A 5 15.26 -10.91 -13.27
N LYS A 6 15.08 -10.75 -11.95
CA LYS A 6 14.60 -11.83 -11.09
C LYS A 6 13.30 -12.32 -11.71
N ASN A 7 13.30 -13.54 -12.24
CA ASN A 7 12.12 -14.19 -12.84
C ASN A 7 11.19 -14.77 -11.75
N GLU A 8 11.43 -14.43 -10.49
CA GLU A 8 10.66 -14.87 -9.34
C GLU A 8 9.73 -13.73 -8.91
N PRO A 9 8.50 -14.06 -8.49
CA PRO A 9 7.55 -13.06 -8.00
C PRO A 9 8.11 -12.35 -6.77
N GLU A 10 7.98 -11.03 -6.74
CA GLU A 10 8.49 -10.22 -5.62
C GLU A 10 7.85 -10.67 -4.30
N ARG A 11 8.70 -10.85 -3.28
CA ARG A 11 8.31 -11.34 -1.96
C ARG A 11 7.86 -10.17 -1.08
N VAL A 12 6.61 -10.23 -0.63
CA VAL A 12 5.96 -9.16 0.13
C VAL A 12 5.49 -9.69 1.47
N LEU A 13 5.84 -9.01 2.57
CA LEU A 13 5.28 -9.29 3.89
C LEU A 13 4.48 -8.08 4.40
N VAL A 14 3.21 -8.30 4.73
CA VAL A 14 2.31 -7.27 5.27
C VAL A 14 2.10 -7.49 6.76
N ILE A 15 2.59 -6.57 7.58
CA ILE A 15 2.42 -6.60 9.04
C ILE A 15 1.35 -5.60 9.42
N GLY A 16 0.28 -6.04 10.08
CA GLY A 16 -0.81 -5.15 10.47
C GLY A 16 -1.69 -5.74 11.57
N ARG A 17 -2.73 -5.01 11.96
CA ARG A 17 -3.63 -5.46 13.04
C ARG A 17 -4.90 -6.13 12.52
N SER A 18 -5.55 -5.55 11.51
CA SER A 18 -6.89 -5.96 11.08
C SER A 18 -6.86 -7.25 10.23
N PRO A 19 -7.42 -8.38 10.72
CA PRO A 19 -7.43 -9.65 9.99
C PRO A 19 -8.02 -9.54 8.58
N SER A 20 -9.15 -8.83 8.43
CA SER A 20 -9.84 -8.71 7.15
C SER A 20 -9.03 -7.90 6.12
N VAL A 21 -8.34 -6.86 6.58
CA VAL A 21 -7.46 -6.05 5.71
C VAL A 21 -6.25 -6.86 5.29
N LEU A 22 -5.63 -7.58 6.22
CA LEU A 22 -4.45 -8.40 5.95
C LEU A 22 -4.73 -9.47 4.89
N LEU A 23 -5.77 -10.28 5.10
CA LEU A 23 -6.16 -11.33 4.16
C LEU A 23 -6.54 -10.76 2.79
N ALA A 24 -7.39 -9.72 2.75
CA ALA A 24 -7.78 -9.09 1.49
C ALA A 24 -6.58 -8.47 0.75
N THR A 25 -5.59 -7.93 1.46
CA THR A 25 -4.38 -7.38 0.84
C THR A 25 -3.56 -8.49 0.19
N VAL A 26 -3.36 -9.60 0.90
CA VAL A 26 -2.62 -10.76 0.39
C VAL A 26 -3.33 -11.36 -0.82
N ASP A 27 -4.66 -11.49 -0.79
CA ASP A 27 -5.43 -11.98 -1.94
C ASP A 27 -5.23 -11.10 -3.19
N ILE A 28 -5.31 -9.77 -3.02
CA ILE A 28 -5.10 -8.81 -4.13
C ILE A 28 -3.67 -8.89 -4.66
N LEU A 29 -2.67 -8.96 -3.78
CA LEU A 29 -1.26 -9.05 -4.17
C LEU A 29 -0.96 -10.36 -4.91
N ARG A 30 -1.43 -11.50 -4.39
CA ARG A 30 -1.26 -12.80 -5.04
C ARG A 30 -1.95 -12.85 -6.41
N ALA A 31 -3.15 -12.26 -6.53
CA ALA A 31 -3.83 -12.11 -7.82
C ALA A 31 -3.06 -11.24 -8.83
N LYS A 32 -2.22 -10.33 -8.35
CA LYS A 32 -1.32 -9.47 -9.16
C LYS A 32 0.05 -10.11 -9.43
N GLY A 33 0.29 -11.34 -8.95
CA GLY A 33 1.51 -12.10 -9.22
C GLY A 33 2.60 -11.95 -8.17
N TYR A 34 2.33 -11.34 -7.01
CA TYR A 34 3.29 -11.25 -5.90
C TYR A 34 3.29 -12.53 -5.04
N SER A 35 4.45 -12.86 -4.46
CA SER A 35 4.52 -13.82 -3.36
C SER A 35 4.27 -13.09 -2.04
N ALA A 36 3.00 -12.96 -1.66
CA ALA A 36 2.60 -12.16 -0.51
C ALA A 36 2.20 -13.00 0.70
N ASP A 37 2.68 -12.58 1.88
CA ASP A 37 2.29 -13.10 3.18
C ASP A 37 1.90 -11.99 4.14
N THR A 38 1.23 -12.36 5.24
CA THR A 38 0.80 -11.40 6.24
C THR A 38 0.79 -11.97 7.65
N THR A 39 1.03 -11.10 8.64
CA THR A 39 0.91 -11.46 10.05
C THR A 39 0.41 -10.29 10.91
N ASN A 40 -0.28 -10.63 12.00
CA ASN A 40 -0.53 -9.71 13.12
C ASN A 40 0.20 -10.11 14.41
N GLN A 41 1.13 -11.08 14.34
CA GLN A 41 1.97 -11.51 15.46
C GLN A 41 3.30 -10.75 15.44
N PHE A 42 3.28 -9.49 15.90
CA PHE A 42 4.40 -8.55 15.75
C PHE A 42 5.73 -9.02 16.34
N ASP A 43 5.67 -9.76 17.45
CA ASP A 43 6.87 -10.23 18.15
C ASP A 43 7.42 -11.55 17.59
N GLN A 44 6.69 -12.21 16.69
CA GLN A 44 7.07 -13.48 16.07
C GLN A 44 7.58 -13.32 14.62
N VAL A 45 7.58 -12.10 14.08
CA VAL A 45 7.92 -11.83 12.68
C VAL A 45 9.28 -12.42 12.27
N LEU A 46 10.30 -12.28 13.11
CA LEU A 46 11.67 -12.75 12.81
C LEU A 46 11.86 -14.26 13.02
N ASP A 47 10.90 -14.91 13.68
CA ASP A 47 10.91 -16.36 13.92
C ASP A 47 10.08 -17.08 12.85
N ASP A 48 8.95 -16.49 12.44
CA ASP A 48 7.98 -17.10 11.53
C ASP A 48 8.30 -16.88 10.05
N TYR A 49 9.08 -15.83 9.72
CA TYR A 49 9.34 -15.43 8.34
C TYR A 49 10.83 -15.33 8.03
N ASP A 50 11.23 -15.92 6.90
CA ASP A 50 12.52 -15.58 6.30
C ASP A 50 12.46 -14.17 5.72
N VAL A 51 13.19 -13.25 6.37
CA VAL A 51 13.27 -11.84 5.97
C VAL A 51 14.47 -11.55 5.06
N THR A 52 15.34 -12.53 4.82
CA THR A 52 16.62 -12.32 4.13
C THR A 52 16.47 -12.03 2.64
N ASP A 53 15.34 -12.40 2.05
CA ASP A 53 15.05 -12.21 0.63
C ASP A 53 13.71 -11.53 0.37
N LEU A 54 13.12 -10.88 1.38
CA LEU A 54 11.97 -10.00 1.19
C LEU A 54 12.34 -8.81 0.29
N ASP A 55 11.53 -8.56 -0.73
CA ASP A 55 11.67 -7.39 -1.57
C ASP A 55 10.89 -6.19 -0.96
N VAL A 56 9.72 -6.43 -0.35
CA VAL A 56 8.90 -5.38 0.27
C VAL A 56 8.36 -5.80 1.65
N LEU A 57 8.48 -4.91 2.64
CA LEU A 57 7.82 -5.01 3.94
C LEU A 57 6.83 -3.86 4.14
N VAL A 58 5.56 -4.20 4.37
CA VAL A 58 4.51 -3.21 4.63
C VAL A 58 4.18 -3.16 6.12
N PHE A 59 4.24 -1.97 6.72
CA PHE A 59 3.73 -1.73 8.07
C PHE A 59 2.36 -1.06 8.04
N GLY A 60 1.35 -1.70 8.61
CA GLY A 60 0.04 -1.10 8.85
C GLY A 60 0.08 0.07 9.84
N GLY A 61 -0.94 0.94 9.78
CA GLY A 61 -1.04 2.12 10.65
C GLY A 61 -1.11 1.78 12.14
N MET A 62 -1.70 0.64 12.48
CA MET A 62 -1.93 0.19 13.87
C MET A 62 -0.82 -0.72 14.42
N VAL A 63 0.31 -0.85 13.71
CA VAL A 63 1.52 -1.46 14.28
C VAL A 63 2.17 -0.40 15.19
N PRO A 64 2.55 -0.73 16.43
CA PRO A 64 3.16 0.25 17.34
C PRO A 64 4.44 0.88 16.76
N ALA A 65 4.67 2.16 17.05
CA ALA A 65 5.82 2.89 16.51
C ALA A 65 7.17 2.25 16.92
N ASP A 66 7.28 1.81 18.18
CA ASP A 66 8.50 1.15 18.68
C ASP A 66 8.73 -0.21 18.00
N THR A 67 7.65 -0.97 17.79
CA THR A 67 7.69 -2.23 17.03
C THR A 67 8.16 -2.01 15.59
N LYS A 68 7.64 -1.00 14.89
CA LYS A 68 8.10 -0.66 13.53
C LYS A 68 9.58 -0.31 13.52
N ARG A 69 10.03 0.51 14.47
CA ARG A 69 11.43 0.94 14.56
C ARG A 69 12.36 -0.25 14.80
N ARG A 70 12.01 -1.13 15.74
CA ARG A 70 12.74 -2.37 16.05
C ARG A 70 12.83 -3.28 14.85
N LEU A 71 11.68 -3.68 14.28
CA LEU A 71 11.64 -4.57 13.11
C LEU A 71 12.38 -3.99 11.91
N ARG A 72 12.29 -2.67 11.68
CA ARG A 72 13.06 -2.02 10.61
C ARG A 72 14.56 -2.15 10.82
N ALA A 73 15.05 -1.91 12.04
CA ALA A 73 16.48 -2.06 12.34
C ALA A 73 16.95 -3.51 12.16
N ASP A 74 16.25 -4.47 12.77
CA ASP A 74 16.63 -5.89 12.77
C ASP A 74 16.58 -6.49 11.36
N ILE A 75 15.56 -6.13 10.56
CA ILE A 75 15.43 -6.60 9.18
C ILE A 75 16.48 -5.93 8.29
N SER A 76 16.74 -4.63 8.43
CA SER A 76 17.78 -3.95 7.62
C SER A 76 19.18 -4.49 7.87
N GLU A 77 19.48 -4.99 9.08
CA GLU A 77 20.75 -5.67 9.36
C GLU A 77 20.90 -6.98 8.57
N ARG A 78 19.80 -7.72 8.37
CA ARG A 78 19.77 -9.01 7.66
C ARG A 78 19.59 -8.87 6.15
N ASN A 79 18.83 -7.85 5.73
CA ASN A 79 18.47 -7.59 4.34
C ASN A 79 18.46 -6.06 4.10
N PRO A 80 19.57 -5.49 3.61
CA PRO A 80 19.67 -4.05 3.35
C PRO A 80 18.91 -3.60 2.09
N HIS A 81 18.38 -4.53 1.30
CA HIS A 81 17.70 -4.25 0.03
C HIS A 81 16.17 -4.18 0.15
N VAL A 82 15.60 -4.57 1.29
CA VAL A 82 14.15 -4.53 1.49
C VAL A 82 13.60 -3.11 1.41
N SER A 83 12.50 -2.95 0.68
CA SER A 83 11.75 -1.70 0.64
C SER A 83 10.69 -1.66 1.74
N PHE A 84 10.77 -0.66 2.61
CA PHE A 84 9.79 -0.46 3.68
C PHE A 84 8.66 0.47 3.22
N VAL A 85 7.43 0.00 3.26
CA VAL A 85 6.22 0.75 2.92
C VAL A 85 5.38 0.98 4.16
N GLN A 86 5.03 2.24 4.43
CA GLN A 86 4.00 2.54 5.43
C GLN A 86 2.62 2.41 4.76
N GLY A 87 1.91 1.34 5.09
CA GLY A 87 0.56 1.10 4.61
C GLY A 87 -0.37 2.23 5.06
N LEU A 88 -1.05 2.84 4.10
CA LEU A 88 -1.97 3.95 4.32
C LEU A 88 -3.37 3.41 4.61
N ALA A 89 -4.05 4.04 5.57
CA ALA A 89 -5.47 3.89 5.86
C ALA A 89 -5.96 2.46 6.22
N GLY A 90 -5.14 1.41 6.14
CA GLY A 90 -5.64 0.04 6.34
C GLY A 90 -6.69 -0.33 5.29
N ILE A 91 -6.54 0.15 4.06
CA ILE A 91 -7.42 -0.18 2.94
C ILE A 91 -6.65 -1.15 2.04
N ALA A 92 -7.16 -2.37 1.85
CA ALA A 92 -6.44 -3.45 1.17
C ALA A 92 -6.01 -3.10 -0.27
N GLY A 93 -6.94 -2.56 -1.08
CA GLY A 93 -6.63 -2.14 -2.46
C GLY A 93 -5.58 -1.03 -2.54
N LEU A 94 -5.63 -0.07 -1.62
CA LEU A 94 -4.64 1.00 -1.51
C LEU A 94 -3.26 0.46 -1.12
N ILE A 95 -3.20 -0.43 -0.12
CA ILE A 95 -1.94 -1.05 0.30
C ILE A 95 -1.33 -1.83 -0.86
N ALA A 96 -2.13 -2.60 -1.59
CA ALA A 96 -1.65 -3.30 -2.78
C ALA A 96 -1.12 -2.32 -3.84
N ALA A 97 -1.81 -1.20 -4.09
CA ALA A 97 -1.32 -0.17 -5.00
C ALA A 97 -0.02 0.49 -4.52
N GLN A 98 0.19 0.63 -3.20
CA GLN A 98 1.47 1.13 -2.64
C GLN A 98 2.62 0.14 -2.83
N VAL A 99 2.35 -1.17 -2.68
CA VAL A 99 3.34 -2.22 -2.97
C VAL A 99 3.69 -2.21 -4.45
N GLN A 100 2.70 -2.10 -5.34
CA GLN A 100 2.95 -1.94 -6.77
C GLN A 100 3.80 -0.70 -7.04
N ALA A 101 3.49 0.45 -6.43
CA ALA A 101 4.29 1.66 -6.60
C ALA A 101 5.74 1.53 -6.11
N ALA A 102 5.99 0.72 -5.07
CA ALA A 102 7.32 0.46 -4.53
C ALA A 102 8.15 -0.51 -5.38
N THR A 103 7.49 -1.31 -6.23
CA THR A 103 8.10 -2.35 -7.08
C THR A 103 8.09 -2.00 -8.56
N SER A 104 7.25 -1.05 -8.95
CA SER A 104 7.23 -0.46 -10.29
C SER A 104 8.59 0.13 -10.66
N ALA A 105 8.97 -0.03 -11.92
CA ALA A 105 10.07 0.73 -12.51
C ALA A 105 9.86 2.24 -12.30
N GLU A 106 10.95 2.96 -12.00
CA GLU A 106 10.92 4.42 -11.87
C GLU A 106 10.25 5.05 -13.09
N ALA A 107 9.30 5.95 -12.84
CA ALA A 107 8.64 6.67 -13.92
C ALA A 107 9.71 7.45 -14.72
N PRO A 108 9.64 7.47 -16.06
CA PRO A 108 10.59 8.21 -16.89
C PRO A 108 10.74 9.65 -16.42
N GLU A 109 11.99 10.13 -16.32
CA GLU A 109 12.27 11.52 -15.98
C GLU A 109 11.67 12.45 -17.06
N GLY A 110 10.59 13.17 -16.71
CA GLY A 110 10.04 14.23 -17.56
C GLY A 110 8.51 14.27 -17.70
N GLY A 111 7.80 13.17 -17.44
CA GLY A 111 6.34 13.07 -17.59
C GLY A 111 5.64 12.72 -16.28
N GLY A 112 5.62 13.65 -15.32
CA GLY A 112 5.18 13.37 -13.95
C GLY A 112 3.66 13.21 -13.81
N VAL A 113 3.21 12.10 -13.23
CA VAL A 113 1.86 11.98 -12.68
C VAL A 113 1.83 12.76 -11.35
N VAL A 114 0.96 13.76 -11.26
CA VAL A 114 0.82 14.65 -10.10
C VAL A 114 -0.65 14.83 -9.76
N TYR A 115 -0.99 14.88 -8.48
CA TYR A 115 -2.31 15.28 -8.01
C TYR A 115 -2.36 16.79 -7.73
N ASP A 116 -3.25 17.51 -8.42
CA ASP A 116 -3.58 18.90 -8.13
C ASP A 116 -4.73 18.94 -7.12
N ALA A 117 -4.41 19.27 -5.87
CA ALA A 117 -5.39 19.36 -4.79
C ALA A 117 -6.37 20.54 -4.94
N ALA A 118 -5.97 21.65 -5.59
CA ALA A 118 -6.82 22.81 -5.78
C ALA A 118 -7.91 22.54 -6.82
N GLN A 119 -7.57 21.80 -7.88
CA GLN A 119 -8.51 21.39 -8.92
C GLN A 119 -9.13 20.02 -8.69
N ARG A 120 -8.67 19.28 -7.67
CA ARG A 120 -9.03 17.87 -7.40
C ARG A 120 -8.92 17.02 -8.66
N SER A 121 -7.75 17.04 -9.29
CA SER A 121 -7.51 16.32 -10.54
C SER A 121 -6.13 15.66 -10.55
N VAL A 122 -6.04 14.54 -11.25
CA VAL A 122 -4.75 13.95 -11.63
C VAL A 122 -4.32 14.60 -12.93
N ARG A 123 -3.11 15.15 -12.94
CA ARG A 123 -2.41 15.62 -14.13
C ARG A 123 -1.32 14.62 -14.46
N LEU A 124 -1.21 14.27 -15.74
CA LEU A 124 -0.15 13.41 -16.23
C LEU A 124 0.26 13.86 -17.63
N THR A 125 1.53 13.67 -17.96
CA THR A 125 2.06 13.88 -19.31
C THR A 125 2.61 12.55 -19.78
N LEU A 126 2.15 12.10 -20.95
CA LEU A 126 2.56 10.84 -21.55
C LEU A 126 3.48 11.10 -22.74
N ASP A 127 4.62 10.41 -22.80
CA ASP A 127 5.52 10.49 -23.96
C ASP A 127 4.92 9.76 -25.17
N ASP A 128 4.23 8.65 -24.91
CA ASP A 128 3.55 7.79 -25.89
C ASP A 128 2.14 7.45 -25.44
N SER A 129 1.31 6.96 -26.37
CA SER A 129 -0.01 6.47 -26.02
C SER A 129 0.07 5.27 -25.07
N ALA A 130 -0.62 5.35 -23.94
CA ALA A 130 -0.59 4.36 -22.87
C ALA A 130 -1.98 4.06 -22.30
N THR A 131 -2.16 2.85 -21.78
CA THR A 131 -3.31 2.53 -20.92
C THR A 131 -3.10 3.17 -19.56
N VAL A 132 -4.10 3.93 -19.12
CA VAL A 132 -4.10 4.63 -17.84
C VAL A 132 -5.32 4.18 -17.04
N THR A 133 -5.07 3.81 -15.78
CA THR A 133 -6.14 3.57 -14.81
C THR A 133 -5.99 4.52 -13.63
N VAL A 134 -7.12 5.02 -13.14
CA VAL A 134 -7.19 5.83 -11.92
C VAL A 134 -8.23 5.18 -11.01
N GLU A 135 -7.79 4.72 -9.85
CA GLU A 135 -8.65 4.15 -8.82
C GLU A 135 -8.58 5.01 -7.57
N ALA A 136 -9.74 5.26 -6.95
CA ALA A 136 -9.85 6.01 -5.71
C ALA A 136 -10.38 5.10 -4.60
N TRP A 137 -9.90 5.32 -3.37
CA TRP A 137 -10.38 4.67 -2.15
C TRP A 137 -10.64 5.68 -1.06
N TRP A 138 -11.60 5.39 -0.18
CA TRP A 138 -11.84 6.20 1.00
C TRP A 138 -12.44 5.38 2.12
N HIS A 139 -12.32 5.87 3.34
CA HIS A 139 -12.99 5.27 4.49
C HIS A 139 -14.48 5.55 4.52
N THR A 140 -15.24 4.53 4.87
CA THR A 140 -16.66 4.64 5.22
C THR A 140 -16.90 4.39 6.71
N SER A 141 -15.93 3.80 7.42
CA SER A 141 -15.91 3.69 8.88
C SER A 141 -14.50 3.48 9.40
N PHE A 142 -14.18 4.10 10.53
CA PHE A 142 -12.90 3.96 11.24
C PHE A 142 -13.01 3.13 12.52
N VAL A 143 -14.17 2.52 12.78
CA VAL A 143 -14.42 1.80 14.04
C VAL A 143 -13.50 0.58 14.14
N PRO A 144 -12.63 0.48 15.16
CA PRO A 144 -11.80 -0.70 15.38
C PRO A 144 -12.66 -1.94 15.67
N PRO A 145 -12.15 -3.16 15.41
CA PRO A 145 -10.83 -3.47 14.88
C PRO A 145 -10.73 -3.42 13.34
N GLN A 146 -11.86 -3.35 12.64
CA GLN A 146 -11.91 -3.49 11.19
C GLN A 146 -12.45 -2.22 10.54
N PRO A 147 -11.57 -1.38 9.96
CA PRO A 147 -12.05 -0.25 9.18
C PRO A 147 -12.85 -0.73 7.97
N LYS A 148 -13.80 0.10 7.54
CA LYS A 148 -14.52 -0.09 6.28
C LYS A 148 -14.09 0.95 5.28
N SER A 149 -14.08 0.55 4.02
CA SER A 149 -13.72 1.40 2.89
C SER A 149 -14.66 1.19 1.73
N ALA A 150 -14.65 2.15 0.81
CA ALA A 150 -15.21 2.03 -0.52
C ALA A 150 -14.12 2.37 -1.56
N SER A 151 -14.37 1.97 -2.80
CA SER A 151 -13.49 2.29 -3.93
C SER A 151 -14.31 2.71 -5.15
N MET A 152 -13.65 3.33 -6.11
CA MET A 152 -14.21 3.70 -7.41
C MET A 152 -13.12 3.73 -8.48
N HIS A 153 -13.39 3.08 -9.61
CA HIS A 153 -12.64 3.30 -10.84
C HIS A 153 -13.04 4.67 -11.40
N VAL A 154 -12.14 5.65 -11.29
CA VAL A 154 -12.34 7.02 -11.78
C VAL A 154 -12.12 7.09 -13.28
N PHE A 155 -11.11 6.37 -13.77
CA PHE A 155 -10.78 6.30 -15.19
C PHE A 155 -10.16 4.94 -15.51
N ASP A 156 -10.52 4.38 -16.66
CA ASP A 156 -9.88 3.21 -17.25
C ASP A 156 -9.98 3.35 -18.77
N GLY A 157 -8.84 3.53 -19.42
CA GLY A 157 -8.82 3.72 -20.86
C GLY A 157 -7.43 4.00 -21.41
N ARG A 158 -7.36 4.08 -22.73
CA ARG A 158 -6.14 4.48 -23.44
C ARG A 158 -6.13 5.99 -23.65
N LEU A 159 -5.00 6.62 -23.36
CA LEU A 159 -4.75 8.04 -23.62
C LEU A 159 -3.67 8.18 -24.68
N ASP A 160 -3.75 9.22 -25.49
CA ASP A 160 -2.72 9.56 -26.48
C ASP A 160 -1.49 10.21 -25.81
N ALA A 161 -0.40 10.39 -26.55
CA ALA A 161 0.74 11.17 -26.07
C ALA A 161 0.32 12.63 -25.77
N GLY A 162 0.97 13.25 -24.78
CA GLY A 162 0.73 14.63 -24.37
C GLY A 162 0.14 14.78 -22.96
N PRO A 163 -0.28 16.00 -22.60
CA PRO A 163 -0.82 16.31 -21.28
C PRO A 163 -2.29 15.92 -21.16
N HIS A 164 -2.64 15.32 -20.02
CA HIS A 164 -4.00 14.92 -19.68
C HIS A 164 -4.39 15.39 -18.28
N THR A 165 -5.68 15.65 -18.10
CA THR A 165 -6.26 15.98 -16.79
C THR A 165 -7.47 15.11 -16.54
N ILE A 166 -7.43 14.35 -15.45
CA ILE A 166 -8.51 13.44 -15.03
C ILE A 166 -9.10 14.00 -13.73
N PRO A 167 -10.32 14.57 -13.76
CA PRO A 167 -10.94 15.11 -12.56
C PRO A 167 -11.38 13.98 -11.62
N LEU A 168 -11.18 14.15 -10.31
CA LEU A 168 -11.76 13.25 -9.32
C LEU A 168 -13.24 13.61 -9.11
N PRO A 169 -14.16 12.64 -9.23
CA PRO A 169 -15.58 12.87 -9.00
C PRO A 169 -15.87 13.33 -7.56
N ALA A 170 -16.94 14.12 -7.39
CA ALA A 170 -17.37 14.62 -6.08
C ALA A 170 -17.78 13.50 -5.10
N GLN A 171 -18.04 12.30 -5.60
CA GLN A 171 -18.32 11.10 -4.82
C GLN A 171 -17.09 10.63 -4.02
N VAL A 172 -15.87 10.96 -4.45
CA VAL A 172 -14.67 10.74 -3.64
C VAL A 172 -14.64 11.83 -2.54
N PRO A 173 -14.68 11.48 -1.25
CA PRO A 173 -14.66 12.48 -0.18
C PRO A 173 -13.38 13.34 -0.18
N SER A 174 -13.43 14.50 0.45
CA SER A 174 -12.26 15.38 0.68
C SER A 174 -11.39 14.98 1.87
N GLU A 175 -11.81 13.98 2.64
CA GLU A 175 -11.10 13.49 3.82
C GLU A 175 -10.94 11.97 3.72
N ALA A 176 -9.85 11.46 4.30
CA ALA A 176 -9.51 10.05 4.35
C ALA A 176 -9.68 9.33 3.00
N SER A 177 -9.25 10.01 1.94
CA SER A 177 -9.38 9.57 0.56
C SER A 177 -8.02 9.56 -0.13
N PHE A 178 -7.87 8.59 -1.02
CA PHE A 178 -6.61 8.25 -1.66
C PHE A 178 -6.89 7.89 -3.11
N ALA A 179 -5.89 8.04 -3.96
CA ALA A 179 -5.98 7.60 -5.35
C ALA A 179 -4.68 6.94 -5.78
N ALA A 180 -4.77 5.97 -6.69
CA ALA A 180 -3.63 5.46 -7.42
C ALA A 180 -3.86 5.66 -8.91
N VAL A 181 -2.77 5.97 -9.59
CA VAL A 181 -2.71 6.12 -11.03
C VAL A 181 -1.72 5.10 -11.55
N THR A 182 -2.16 4.26 -12.47
CA THR A 182 -1.30 3.30 -13.17
C THR A 182 -1.13 3.75 -14.61
N VAL A 183 0.11 3.84 -15.07
CA VAL A 183 0.48 4.10 -16.46
C VAL A 183 1.42 2.99 -16.90
N GLY A 184 0.95 2.07 -17.74
CA GLY A 184 1.72 0.86 -18.06
C GLY A 184 2.09 0.06 -16.81
N SER A 185 3.39 -0.10 -16.53
CA SER A 185 3.90 -0.77 -15.33
C SER A 185 4.18 0.15 -14.15
N SER A 186 4.05 1.47 -14.32
CA SER A 186 4.35 2.46 -13.26
C SER A 186 3.08 2.82 -12.48
N VAL A 187 3.17 2.73 -11.15
CA VAL A 187 2.08 3.13 -10.24
C VAL A 187 2.52 4.33 -9.40
N ARG A 188 1.60 5.28 -9.21
CA ARG A 188 1.74 6.42 -8.29
C ARG A 188 0.53 6.51 -7.39
N VAL A 189 0.77 6.62 -6.08
CA VAL A 189 -0.28 6.72 -5.05
C VAL A 189 -0.27 8.10 -4.43
N PHE A 190 -1.45 8.67 -4.20
CA PHE A 190 -1.66 10.02 -3.68
C PHE A 190 -2.64 10.01 -2.50
N THR A 191 -2.37 10.85 -1.51
CA THR A 191 -3.39 11.27 -0.54
C THR A 191 -4.21 12.38 -1.17
N VAL A 192 -5.50 12.13 -1.38
CA VAL A 192 -6.46 13.07 -1.97
C VAL A 192 -7.04 13.96 -0.87
N GLY A 193 -7.42 13.33 0.24
CA GLY A 193 -7.96 13.95 1.43
C GLY A 193 -7.22 13.46 2.66
N PRO A 194 -6.72 14.35 3.54
CA PRO A 194 -5.95 13.93 4.70
C PRO A 194 -6.81 13.07 5.64
N MET A 195 -6.14 12.20 6.41
CA MET A 195 -6.80 11.47 7.48
C MET A 195 -7.23 12.45 8.59
N PRO A 196 -8.44 12.31 9.16
CA PRO A 196 -8.85 13.12 10.30
C PRO A 196 -7.93 12.91 11.51
N ASP A 197 -7.61 13.99 12.23
CA ASP A 197 -6.73 13.96 13.42
C ASP A 197 -7.25 13.02 14.53
N ALA A 198 -8.57 12.87 14.62
CA ALA A 198 -9.16 11.95 15.59
C ALA A 198 -8.71 10.50 15.36
N VAL A 199 -8.50 10.11 14.10
CA VAL A 199 -8.09 8.76 13.73
C VAL A 199 -6.57 8.58 13.89
N THR A 200 -5.77 9.59 13.56
CA THR A 200 -4.31 9.52 13.72
C THR A 200 -3.90 9.34 15.19
N ARG A 201 -4.68 9.91 16.14
CA ARG A 201 -4.48 9.73 17.59
C ARG A 201 -4.77 8.32 18.13
N LEU A 202 -5.43 7.46 17.34
CA LEU A 202 -5.67 6.08 17.70
C LEU A 202 -4.47 5.17 17.41
N ALA A 203 -3.47 5.65 16.67
CA ALA A 203 -2.26 4.87 16.41
C ALA A 203 -1.54 4.54 17.74
N PRO A 204 -1.22 3.27 17.99
CA PRO A 204 -0.54 2.87 19.21
C PRO A 204 0.91 3.34 19.20
N THR A 205 1.38 3.87 20.34
CA THR A 205 2.76 4.33 20.48
C THR A 205 3.69 3.19 20.89
N SER A 206 3.23 2.27 21.73
CA SER A 206 3.98 1.10 22.22
C SER A 206 3.18 -0.20 22.10
N ALA A 207 3.85 -1.34 22.30
CA ALA A 207 3.23 -2.66 22.26
C ALA A 207 2.23 -2.89 23.41
N ASP A 208 2.43 -2.22 24.55
CA ASP A 208 1.57 -2.28 25.74
C ASP A 208 0.32 -1.38 25.64
N ASP A 209 0.02 -0.83 24.46
CA ASP A 209 -1.13 0.04 24.25
C ASP A 209 -2.44 -0.78 24.12
N ASP A 210 -3.11 -0.96 25.27
CA ASP A 210 -4.36 -1.72 25.41
C ASP A 210 -5.63 -0.98 24.98
N ARG A 211 -5.52 0.21 24.37
CA ARG A 211 -6.70 0.99 23.95
C ARG A 211 -7.50 0.35 22.81
N LEU A 212 -6.97 -0.70 22.18
CA LEU A 212 -7.54 -1.33 21.00
C LEU A 212 -8.04 -2.75 21.32
N PRO A 213 -9.20 -3.16 20.78
CA PRO A 213 -9.76 -4.48 21.04
C PRO A 213 -8.83 -5.59 20.53
N GLN A 214 -8.85 -6.74 21.21
CA GLN A 214 -8.17 -7.94 20.75
C GLN A 214 -8.76 -8.41 19.41
N VAL A 215 -7.90 -9.00 18.58
CA VAL A 215 -8.26 -9.51 17.25
C VAL A 215 -7.75 -10.94 17.10
N SER A 216 -8.45 -11.73 16.28
CA SER A 216 -8.00 -13.08 15.94
C SER A 216 -6.60 -13.05 15.34
N ARG A 217 -5.78 -14.04 15.71
CA ARG A 217 -4.43 -14.19 15.13
C ARG A 217 -4.54 -14.53 13.64
N VAL A 218 -3.69 -13.93 12.83
CA VAL A 218 -3.54 -14.20 11.40
C VAL A 218 -2.05 -14.27 11.12
N ALA A 219 -1.65 -15.35 10.47
CA ALA A 219 -0.35 -15.55 9.84
C ALA A 219 -0.59 -16.41 8.59
N THR A 220 -0.04 -16.02 7.45
CA THR A 220 -0.01 -16.86 6.25
C THR A 220 1.43 -17.22 5.91
N SER A 221 1.63 -18.37 5.27
CA SER A 221 2.91 -18.75 4.67
C SER A 221 2.71 -19.17 3.22
N GLY A 222 3.71 -18.94 2.37
CA GLY A 222 3.69 -19.34 0.95
C GLY A 222 3.48 -20.83 0.68
N ASP A 223 3.62 -21.69 1.71
CA ASP A 223 3.48 -23.16 1.64
C ASP A 223 2.03 -23.67 1.84
N ASP A 224 1.05 -22.82 2.14
CA ASP A 224 -0.36 -23.23 2.31
C ASP A 224 -1.10 -23.46 0.95
N ARG A 225 -0.41 -24.01 -0.06
CA ARG A 225 -0.96 -24.33 -1.39
C ARG A 225 -1.08 -25.83 -1.65
#